data_AF-A0A4Z0YEU8-F1
#
_entry.id   AF-A0A4Z0YEU8-F1
#
_cell.length_a   1.000
_cell.length_b   1.000
_cell.length_c   1.000
_cell.angle_alpha   90.00
_cell.angle_beta   90.00
_cell.angle_gamma   90.00
#
_symmetry.space_group_name_H-M   'P 1'
#
loop_
_entity.id
_entity.type
_entity.pdbx_description
1 polymer ?
#
loop_
_entity_poly.entity_id
_entity_poly.type
_entity_poly.pdbx_seq_one_letter_code
_entity_poly.pdbx_strand_id
1 'polypeptide(L)'
;MVFQSPILRAQIPSYKSPYGPKYHYQPHFAGWTVKQLTGLAVKTGAFGGVALFAVIFFASGIPKVKTDILQKLPVIGGHYIKETPASDNVRRSQSKDVTTNMEHY
;
A
#
# COMPACT_ATOMS: atom_id res chain seq x y z
N MET A 1 15.13 66.59 18.79
CA MET A 1 15.08 65.31 18.05
C MET A 1 13.62 64.94 17.86
N VAL A 2 13.14 64.81 16.62
CA VAL A 2 11.74 64.46 16.31
C VAL A 2 11.62 62.94 16.21
N PHE A 3 10.79 62.34 17.06
CA PHE A 3 10.48 60.92 17.03
C PHE A 3 9.51 60.66 15.87
N GLN A 4 9.99 60.06 14.77
CA GLN A 4 9.12 59.66 13.67
C GLN A 4 8.16 58.57 14.16
N SER A 5 6.89 58.91 14.27
CA SER A 5 5.82 57.98 14.65
C SER A 5 5.66 56.86 13.60
N PRO A 6 5.64 55.58 14.00
CA PRO A 6 5.60 54.42 13.07
C PRO A 6 4.28 54.27 12.30
N ILE A 7 3.27 55.08 12.62
CA ILE A 7 1.87 54.91 12.15
C ILE A 7 1.71 55.22 10.65
N LEU A 8 2.54 56.13 10.10
CA LEU A 8 2.48 56.49 8.67
C LEU A 8 3.23 55.52 7.75
N ARG A 9 4.19 54.74 8.29
CA ARG A 9 5.02 53.82 7.48
C ARG A 9 4.26 52.57 7.04
N ALA A 10 3.21 52.19 7.77
CA ALA A 10 2.40 51.00 7.48
C ALA A 10 1.48 51.18 6.25
N GLN A 11 1.21 52.41 5.83
CA GLN A 11 0.26 52.69 4.72
C GLN A 11 0.92 52.76 3.34
N ILE A 12 2.25 52.81 3.26
CA ILE A 12 2.98 52.82 1.98
C ILE A 12 3.44 51.39 1.69
N PRO A 13 2.95 50.73 0.62
CA PRO A 13 3.44 49.41 0.26
C PRO A 13 4.94 49.50 -0.06
N SER A 14 5.77 48.75 0.68
CA SER A 14 7.20 48.66 0.39
C SER A 14 7.41 48.16 -1.05
N TYR A 15 8.18 48.92 -1.84
CA TYR A 15 8.61 48.53 -3.18
C TYR A 15 9.24 47.13 -3.17
N LYS A 16 8.72 46.22 -4.00
CA LYS A 16 9.28 44.89 -4.22
C LYS A 16 10.09 44.92 -5.52
N SER A 17 11.37 44.57 -5.45
CA SER A 17 12.21 44.55 -6.65
C SER A 17 11.81 43.40 -7.60
N PRO A 18 11.86 43.59 -8.93
CA PRO A 18 11.54 42.54 -9.90
C PRO A 18 12.55 41.39 -9.93
N TYR A 19 13.78 41.64 -9.46
CA TYR A 19 14.92 40.73 -9.57
C TYR A 19 15.14 39.84 -8.33
N GLY A 20 14.29 39.95 -7.30
CA GLY A 20 14.41 39.14 -6.09
C GLY A 20 13.68 37.79 -6.19
N PRO A 21 14.12 36.76 -5.44
CA PRO A 21 13.38 35.51 -5.33
C PRO A 21 11.95 35.75 -4.80
N LYS A 22 10.95 35.32 -5.58
CA LYS A 22 9.54 35.38 -5.19
C LYS A 22 9.21 34.16 -4.33
N TYR A 23 9.22 34.33 -3.02
CA TYR A 23 8.85 33.27 -2.10
C TYR A 23 7.34 33.10 -2.09
N HIS A 24 6.88 31.89 -2.40
CA HIS A 24 5.51 31.46 -2.17
C HIS A 24 5.48 30.51 -0.98
N TYR A 25 4.47 30.66 -0.13
CA TYR A 25 4.28 29.74 0.99
C TYR A 25 3.99 28.34 0.45
N GLN A 26 4.87 27.38 0.76
CA GLN A 26 4.64 25.98 0.44
C GLN A 26 3.77 25.38 1.55
N PRO A 27 2.56 24.88 1.24
CA PRO A 27 1.75 24.22 2.24
C PRO A 27 2.51 22.98 2.74
N HIS A 28 2.70 22.92 4.05
CA HIS A 28 3.34 21.81 4.73
C HIS A 28 2.52 21.48 5.98
N PHE A 29 2.50 20.21 6.34
CA PHE A 29 1.82 19.74 7.55
C PHE A 29 2.84 19.05 8.43
N ALA A 30 2.97 19.51 9.68
CA ALA A 30 3.95 18.99 10.64
C ALA A 30 5.40 18.92 10.08
N GLY A 31 5.79 19.88 9.23
CA GLY A 31 7.12 19.93 8.59
C GLY A 31 7.27 19.09 7.32
N TRP A 32 6.24 18.33 6.91
CA TRP A 32 6.25 17.56 5.68
C TRP A 32 5.63 18.37 4.53
N THR A 33 6.43 18.63 3.50
CA THR A 33 5.95 19.22 2.25
C THR A 33 5.39 18.12 1.33
N VAL A 34 4.44 18.50 0.46
CA VAL A 34 3.88 17.57 -0.55
C VAL A 34 4.99 17.00 -1.45
N LYS A 35 5.98 17.82 -1.82
CA LYS A 35 7.12 17.39 -2.66
C LYS A 35 7.98 16.32 -1.99
N GLN A 36 8.17 16.40 -0.67
CA GLN A 36 8.89 15.37 0.07
C GLN A 36 8.07 14.09 0.14
N LEU A 37 6.77 14.20 0.40
CA LEU A 37 5.87 13.04 0.51
C LEU A 37 5.78 12.29 -0.82
N THR A 38 5.67 13.00 -1.96
CA THR A 38 5.62 12.35 -3.28
C THR A 38 6.91 11.63 -3.62
N GLY A 39 8.06 12.26 -3.38
CA GLY A 39 9.36 11.63 -3.61
C GLY A 39 9.58 10.39 -2.76
N LEU A 40 9.13 10.41 -1.50
CA LEU A 40 9.18 9.24 -0.63
C LEU A 40 8.18 8.17 -1.06
N ALA A 41 6.94 8.53 -1.35
CA ALA A 41 5.89 7.60 -1.76
C ALA A 41 6.30 6.78 -2.99
N VAL A 42 6.94 7.40 -3.98
CA VAL A 42 7.44 6.69 -5.17
C VAL A 42 8.53 5.68 -4.79
N LYS A 43 9.51 6.10 -3.98
CA LYS A 43 10.59 5.22 -3.52
C LYS A 43 10.04 4.06 -2.69
N THR A 44 9.22 4.36 -1.68
CA THR A 44 8.59 3.34 -0.82
C THR A 44 7.65 2.44 -1.59
N GLY A 45 6.97 2.95 -2.62
CA GLY A 45 6.15 2.15 -3.53
C GLY A 45 6.98 1.13 -4.31
N ALA A 46 8.13 1.56 -4.85
CA ALA A 46 9.05 0.66 -5.55
C ALA A 46 9.61 -0.43 -4.63
N PHE A 47 10.12 -0.05 -3.45
CA PHE A 47 10.62 -1.02 -2.47
C PHE A 47 9.50 -1.93 -1.93
N GLY A 48 8.33 -1.36 -1.67
CA GLY A 48 7.15 -2.09 -1.19
C GLY A 48 6.66 -3.13 -2.19
N GLY A 49 6.68 -2.80 -3.49
CA GLY A 49 6.33 -3.76 -4.55
C GLY A 49 7.26 -4.97 -4.58
N VAL A 50 8.58 -4.74 -4.54
CA VAL A 50 9.58 -5.83 -4.52
C VAL A 50 9.50 -6.62 -3.22
N ALA A 51 9.36 -5.96 -2.08
CA ALA A 51 9.22 -6.63 -0.79
C ALA A 51 7.95 -7.49 -0.72
N LEU A 52 6.81 -6.98 -1.19
CA LEU A 52 5.56 -7.72 -1.26
C LEU A 52 5.68 -8.94 -2.17
N PHE A 53 6.30 -8.77 -3.35
CA PHE A 53 6.56 -9.88 -4.25
C PHE A 53 7.43 -10.96 -3.58
N ALA A 54 8.50 -10.56 -2.90
CA ALA A 54 9.37 -11.48 -2.17
C ALA A 54 8.59 -12.25 -1.09
N VAL A 55 7.78 -11.57 -0.28
CA VAL A 55 6.95 -12.22 0.75
C VAL A 55 6.00 -13.24 0.14
N ILE A 56 5.29 -12.89 -0.94
CA ILE A 56 4.37 -13.81 -1.63
C ILE A 56 5.14 -15.01 -2.21
N PHE A 57 6.32 -14.77 -2.78
CA PHE A 57 7.17 -15.82 -3.35
C PHE A 57 7.64 -16.82 -2.29
N PHE A 58 8.19 -16.35 -1.17
CA PHE A 58 8.60 -17.21 -0.06
C PHE A 58 7.41 -17.92 0.61
N ALA A 59 6.25 -17.26 0.68
CA ALA A 59 5.04 -17.84 1.24
C ALA A 59 4.26 -18.76 0.28
N SER A 60 4.73 -18.97 -0.95
CA SER A 60 4.04 -19.76 -1.99
C SER A 60 3.79 -21.23 -1.60
N GLY A 61 4.56 -21.77 -0.64
CA GLY A 61 4.35 -23.11 -0.09
C GLY A 61 3.15 -23.22 0.86
N ILE A 62 2.60 -22.10 1.34
CA ILE A 62 1.45 -22.10 2.25
C ILE A 62 0.17 -22.34 1.43
N PRO A 63 -0.63 -23.38 1.73
CA PRO A 63 -1.79 -23.74 0.91
C PRO A 63 -2.82 -22.61 0.80
N LYS A 64 -2.97 -21.77 1.83
CA LYS A 64 -3.87 -20.60 1.81
C LYS A 64 -3.40 -19.50 0.86
N VAL A 65 -2.09 -19.20 0.83
CA VAL A 65 -1.51 -18.21 -0.09
C VAL A 65 -1.69 -18.68 -1.54
N LYS A 66 -1.53 -19.99 -1.77
CA LYS A 66 -1.75 -20.63 -3.06
C LYS A 66 -3.18 -20.44 -3.56
N THR A 67 -4.19 -20.79 -2.76
CA THR A 67 -5.61 -20.72 -3.17
C THR A 67 -6.14 -19.29 -3.24
N ASP A 68 -5.74 -18.44 -2.30
CA ASP A 68 -6.42 -17.16 -2.11
C ASP A 68 -5.80 -16.04 -2.94
N ILE A 69 -4.50 -16.13 -3.25
CA ILE A 69 -3.72 -15.11 -3.96
C ILE A 69 -3.23 -15.66 -5.30
N LEU A 70 -2.44 -16.74 -5.30
CA LEU A 70 -1.74 -17.20 -6.51
C LEU A 70 -2.68 -17.80 -7.57
N GLN A 71 -3.71 -18.56 -7.18
CA GLN A 71 -4.69 -19.14 -8.09
C GLN A 71 -5.60 -18.11 -8.78
N LYS A 72 -5.74 -16.89 -8.23
CA LYS A 72 -6.57 -15.83 -8.82
C LYS A 72 -5.86 -15.02 -9.90
N LEU A 73 -4.56 -15.24 -10.08
CA LEU A 73 -3.80 -14.54 -11.12
C LEU A 73 -4.09 -15.17 -12.49
N PRO A 74 -4.53 -14.40 -13.49
CA PRO A 74 -5.01 -14.94 -14.77
C PRO A 74 -3.91 -15.65 -15.59
N VAL A 75 -2.63 -15.33 -15.35
CA VAL A 75 -1.51 -15.90 -16.11
C VAL A 75 -0.89 -17.13 -15.42
N ILE A 76 -0.71 -17.09 -14.10
CA ILE A 76 0.02 -18.13 -13.36
C ILE A 76 -0.88 -19.01 -12.49
N GLY A 77 -2.15 -18.65 -12.30
CA GLY A 77 -3.04 -19.31 -11.36
C GLY A 77 -3.29 -20.79 -11.65
N GLY A 78 -3.34 -21.16 -12.94
CA GLY A 78 -3.50 -22.55 -13.37
C GLY A 78 -2.39 -23.50 -12.89
N HIS A 79 -1.15 -23.00 -12.78
CA HIS A 79 -0.03 -23.81 -12.29
C HIS A 79 -0.17 -24.20 -10.80
N TYR A 80 -0.97 -23.43 -10.06
CA TYR A 80 -1.15 -23.62 -8.63
C TYR A 80 -2.39 -24.47 -8.30
N ILE A 81 -3.16 -24.93 -9.29
CA ILE A 81 -4.30 -25.83 -9.08
C ILE A 81 -3.77 -27.24 -8.84
N LYS A 82 -4.09 -27.84 -7.68
CA LYS A 82 -3.79 -29.25 -7.40
C LYS A 82 -5.03 -30.07 -7.71
N GLU A 83 -5.11 -30.62 -8.92
CA GLU A 83 -6.14 -31.60 -9.25
C GLU A 83 -5.76 -32.96 -8.64
N THR A 84 -6.38 -33.29 -7.51
CA THR A 84 -6.24 -34.60 -6.89
C THR A 84 -7.43 -35.44 -7.34
N PRO A 85 -7.23 -36.57 -8.07
CA PRO A 85 -8.33 -37.39 -8.53
C PRO A 85 -9.15 -37.90 -7.33
N ALA A 86 -10.48 -37.97 -7.47
CA ALA A 86 -11.37 -38.35 -6.38
C ALA A 86 -11.01 -39.70 -5.74
N SER A 87 -10.45 -40.61 -6.53
CA SER A 87 -9.88 -41.90 -6.11
C SER A 87 -8.81 -41.79 -5.01
N ASP A 88 -7.97 -40.75 -5.04
CA ASP A 88 -6.86 -40.57 -4.08
C ASP A 88 -7.31 -39.86 -2.78
N ASN A 89 -8.59 -39.46 -2.69
CA ASN A 89 -9.18 -38.79 -1.54
C ASN A 89 -9.85 -39.76 -0.54
N VAL A 90 -9.43 -41.03 -0.53
CA VAL A 90 -10.05 -42.15 0.22
C VAL A 90 -10.38 -41.84 1.68
N ARG A 91 -9.51 -41.11 2.41
CA ARG A 91 -9.76 -40.82 3.84
C ARG A 91 -10.86 -39.79 4.11
N ARG A 92 -11.11 -38.86 3.18
CA ARG A 92 -12.08 -37.77 3.40
C ARG A 92 -13.52 -38.18 3.04
N SER A 93 -13.70 -39.12 2.13
CA SER A 93 -15.01 -39.71 1.83
C SER A 93 -15.51 -40.55 3.01
N GLN A 94 -14.67 -41.48 3.47
CA GLN A 94 -14.97 -42.40 4.58
C GLN A 94 -15.38 -41.66 5.87
N SER A 95 -14.74 -40.53 6.18
CA SER A 95 -15.09 -39.73 7.37
C SER A 95 -16.47 -39.08 7.26
N LYS A 96 -16.92 -38.66 6.07
CA LYS A 96 -18.25 -38.06 5.88
C LYS A 96 -19.33 -39.13 5.95
N ASP A 97 -19.04 -40.30 5.39
CA ASP A 97 -19.92 -41.46 5.45
C ASP A 97 -20.10 -41.90 6.91
N VAL A 98 -19.04 -41.95 7.73
CA VAL A 98 -19.16 -42.32 9.15
C VAL A 98 -19.97 -41.29 9.95
N THR A 99 -19.76 -39.98 9.76
CA THR A 99 -20.51 -38.95 10.48
C THR A 99 -21.97 -38.84 10.04
N THR A 100 -22.26 -39.04 8.74
CA THR A 100 -23.65 -39.02 8.25
C THR A 100 -24.45 -40.20 8.79
N ASN A 101 -23.78 -41.33 9.04
CA ASN A 101 -24.40 -42.52 9.64
C ASN A 101 -24.60 -42.39 11.16
N MET A 102 -23.97 -41.41 11.83
CA MET A 102 -24.16 -41.15 13.27
C MET A 102 -25.30 -40.17 13.56
N GLU A 103 -25.72 -39.32 12.60
CA GLU A 103 -26.86 -38.39 12.79
C GLU A 103 -28.24 -39.03 12.51
N HIS A 104 -28.27 -40.31 12.14
CA HIS A 104 -29.48 -41.07 11.85
C HIS A 104 -29.89 -42.10 12.93
N TYR A 105 -29.35 -41.97 14.16
CA TYR A 105 -29.70 -42.75 15.34
C TYR A 105 -30.20 -41.84 16.47
#